data_AF-A0A6G1J850-F1
#
_entry.id   AF-A0A6G1J850-F1
#
_cell.length_a   1.000
_cell.length_b   1.000
_cell.length_c   1.000
_cell.angle_alpha   90.00
_cell.angle_beta   90.00
_cell.angle_gamma   90.00
#
_symmetry.space_group_name_H-M   'P 1'
#
loop_
_entity.id
_entity.type
_entity.pdbx_description
1 polymer ?
#
loop_
_entity_poly.entity_id
_entity_poly.type
_entity_poly.pdbx_seq_one_letter_code
_entity_poly.pdbx_strand_id
1 'polypeptide(L)'
;MAATATAPAPIDLLPWSWAISPEDQSVTNCPSPSWILGTLAIVNVVVTVLSIPFGNRYFLNRLTCRFLFNAKSSNAYRYTWVFTVALQLGANALIAMIFQRTPGYRASFKIWELMLFFTIRPRLSWIALNLFGLIKKGEPLSATPHPPEYSTNDTREDPYGSEEDLPWISSALSQYIAEFFLRLIAFYVAGRTAHFATARGYYQITSAAYHSLPQEAHLMYAGALYYIVGGVFGIMLDIAVVMDLAHTQNKLRKSGVEAAYLAEIREFVPGLIIFSLVCSWIGSWIFWAGFVRLAGDLYCPPNLYAQGAIWAGFSLVGIVLGTGAG
;
A
#
# COMPACT_ATOMS: atom_id res chain seq x y z
N MET A 1 -7.55 7.82 52.16
CA MET A 1 -7.74 8.74 51.02
C MET A 1 -7.06 8.13 49.82
N ALA A 2 -7.81 7.65 48.82
CA ALA A 2 -7.20 7.18 47.57
C ALA A 2 -6.80 8.41 46.76
N ALA A 3 -5.52 8.53 46.42
CA ALA A 3 -5.05 9.61 45.55
C ALA A 3 -5.73 9.48 44.18
N THR A 4 -6.38 10.55 43.74
CA THR A 4 -6.99 10.61 42.40
C THR A 4 -5.86 10.56 41.38
N ALA A 5 -5.67 9.42 40.72
CA ALA A 5 -4.66 9.27 39.68
C ALA A 5 -4.97 10.26 38.56
N THR A 6 -4.06 11.20 38.31
CA THR A 6 -4.17 12.16 37.22
C THR A 6 -4.07 11.40 35.90
N ALA A 7 -4.93 11.73 34.93
CA ALA A 7 -4.86 11.10 33.62
C ALA A 7 -3.47 11.36 32.99
N PRO A 8 -2.85 10.34 32.36
CA PRO A 8 -1.53 10.50 31.74
C PRO A 8 -1.60 11.54 30.62
N ALA A 9 -0.53 12.32 30.44
CA ALA A 9 -0.47 13.27 29.35
C ALA A 9 -0.39 12.52 28.00
N PRO A 10 -0.92 13.06 26.89
CA PRO A 10 -0.90 12.37 25.60
C PRO A 10 0.50 11.94 25.15
N ILE A 11 1.53 12.74 25.44
CA ILE A 11 2.93 12.41 25.09
C ILE A 11 3.43 11.14 25.81
N ASP A 12 2.92 10.84 27.01
CA ASP A 12 3.28 9.64 27.79
C ASP A 12 2.65 8.37 27.21
N LEU A 13 1.68 8.53 26.30
CA LEU A 13 0.97 7.47 25.60
C LEU A 13 1.51 7.22 24.19
N LEU A 14 2.48 8.00 23.71
CA LEU A 14 3.07 7.81 22.39
C LEU A 14 4.38 7.00 22.49
N PRO A 15 4.64 6.06 21.55
CA PRO A 15 5.85 5.22 21.60
C PRO A 15 7.12 5.93 21.11
N TRP A 16 7.03 7.22 20.83
CA TRP A 16 8.13 8.10 20.42
C TRP A 16 8.14 9.37 21.27
N SER A 17 9.33 9.97 21.38
CA SER A 17 9.57 11.17 22.17
C SER A 17 9.46 12.46 21.36
N TRP A 18 9.17 12.36 20.06
CA TRP A 18 9.06 13.52 19.18
C TRP A 18 7.62 14.03 19.10
N ALA A 19 7.49 15.32 18.81
CA ALA A 19 6.23 15.97 18.48
C ALA A 19 6.44 16.81 17.22
N ILE A 20 5.34 17.12 16.55
CA ILE A 20 5.29 18.01 15.39
C ILE A 20 4.25 19.06 15.73
N SER A 21 4.68 20.15 16.35
CA SER A 21 3.76 21.19 16.81
C SER A 21 4.32 22.58 16.51
N PRO A 22 3.46 23.59 16.33
CA PRO A 22 3.92 24.96 16.16
C PRO A 22 4.62 25.44 17.44
N GLU A 23 5.63 26.30 17.29
CA GLU A 23 6.31 26.96 18.42
C GLU A 23 5.37 27.87 19.19
N ASP A 24 4.45 28.53 18.48
CA ASP A 24 3.41 29.39 19.02
C ASP A 24 2.03 28.92 18.54
N GLN A 25 1.28 28.31 19.46
CA GLN A 25 -0.07 27.81 19.21
C GLN A 25 -1.09 28.94 18.97
N SER A 26 -0.80 30.18 19.36
CA SER A 26 -1.72 31.31 19.15
C SER A 26 -1.72 31.79 17.70
N VAL A 27 -0.62 31.56 16.97
CA VAL A 27 -0.45 32.01 15.58
C VAL A 27 -0.89 30.95 14.58
N THR A 28 -0.66 29.67 14.89
CA THR A 28 -0.91 28.56 13.95
C THR A 28 -1.96 27.61 14.48
N ASN A 29 -3.13 27.59 13.84
CA ASN A 29 -4.19 26.64 14.15
C ASN A 29 -3.89 25.26 13.55
N CYS A 30 -3.85 24.24 14.40
CA CYS A 30 -3.65 22.86 13.94
C CYS A 30 -4.91 22.30 13.26
N PRO A 31 -4.76 21.54 12.17
CA PRO A 31 -5.89 20.90 11.53
C PRO A 31 -6.49 19.85 12.46
N SER A 32 -7.82 19.77 12.52
CA SER A 32 -8.48 18.79 13.36
C SER A 32 -8.16 17.35 12.91
N PRO A 33 -8.19 16.36 13.82
CA PRO A 33 -7.97 14.95 13.46
C PRO A 33 -8.84 14.46 12.30
N SER A 34 -10.12 14.85 12.27
CA SER A 34 -11.04 14.51 11.19
C SER A 34 -10.63 15.09 9.84
N TRP A 35 -10.05 16.31 9.84
CA TRP A 35 -9.54 16.93 8.63
C TRP A 35 -8.29 16.23 8.09
N ILE A 36 -7.38 15.84 8.99
CA ILE A 36 -6.18 15.07 8.64
C ILE A 36 -6.59 13.73 8.02
N LEU A 37 -7.45 12.97 8.70
CA LEU A 37 -7.93 11.67 8.22
C LEU A 37 -8.75 11.79 6.93
N GLY A 38 -9.60 12.81 6.81
CA GLY A 38 -10.37 13.10 5.61
C GLY A 38 -9.48 13.41 4.41
N THR A 39 -8.44 14.22 4.60
CA THR A 39 -7.47 14.51 3.53
C THR A 39 -6.71 13.25 3.12
N LEU A 40 -6.27 12.42 4.08
CA LEU A 40 -5.62 11.13 3.78
C LEU A 40 -6.55 10.20 2.97
N ALA A 41 -7.85 10.17 3.30
CA ALA A 41 -8.83 9.38 2.58
C ALA A 41 -9.05 9.90 1.15
N ILE A 42 -9.23 11.22 0.98
CA ILE A 42 -9.41 11.85 -0.33
C ILE A 42 -8.20 11.57 -1.24
N VAL A 43 -6.98 11.77 -0.73
CA VAL A 43 -5.78 11.53 -1.55
C VAL A 43 -5.69 10.06 -1.96
N ASN A 44 -6.02 9.13 -1.06
CA ASN A 44 -6.09 7.70 -1.39
C ASN A 44 -7.09 7.39 -2.51
N VAL A 45 -8.29 7.98 -2.44
CA VAL A 45 -9.31 7.83 -3.49
C VAL A 45 -8.81 8.39 -4.81
N VAL A 46 -8.25 9.59 -4.82
CA VAL A 46 -7.70 10.23 -6.03
C VAL A 46 -6.63 9.36 -6.68
N VAL A 47 -5.64 8.89 -5.91
CA VAL A 47 -4.57 8.03 -6.44
C VAL A 47 -5.13 6.70 -6.94
N THR A 48 -6.15 6.15 -6.30
CA THR A 48 -6.80 4.89 -6.72
C THR A 48 -7.59 5.05 -8.02
N VAL A 49 -8.32 6.16 -8.19
CA VAL A 49 -9.03 6.44 -9.43
C VAL A 49 -8.05 6.66 -10.57
N LEU A 50 -6.98 7.43 -10.32
CA LEU A 50 -5.94 7.69 -11.31
C LEU A 50 -5.09 6.45 -11.59
N SER A 51 -4.93 5.51 -10.66
CA SER A 51 -4.15 4.29 -10.92
C SER A 51 -4.78 3.43 -12.01
N ILE A 52 -6.09 3.48 -12.22
CA ILE A 52 -6.78 2.68 -13.24
C ILE A 52 -6.28 3.03 -14.66
N PRO A 53 -6.36 4.28 -15.15
CA PRO A 53 -5.81 4.62 -16.46
C PRO A 53 -4.29 4.57 -16.48
N PHE A 54 -3.59 5.05 -15.43
CA PHE A 54 -2.12 5.12 -15.43
C PHE A 54 -1.43 3.75 -15.23
N GLY A 55 -2.15 2.74 -14.72
CA GLY A 55 -1.70 1.35 -14.69
C GLY A 55 -2.05 0.56 -15.95
N ASN A 56 -2.87 1.13 -16.85
CA ASN A 56 -3.23 0.47 -18.10
C ASN A 56 -2.15 0.74 -19.17
N ARG A 57 -1.54 -0.33 -19.67
CA ARG A 57 -0.50 -0.23 -20.71
C ARG A 57 -0.98 0.47 -21.99
N TYR A 58 -2.18 0.16 -22.49
CA TYR A 58 -2.68 0.77 -23.74
C TYR A 58 -2.97 2.26 -23.59
N PHE A 59 -3.50 2.68 -22.44
CA PHE A 59 -3.73 4.08 -22.15
C PHE A 59 -2.40 4.85 -22.16
N LEU A 60 -1.38 4.33 -21.47
CA LEU A 60 -0.05 4.93 -21.45
C LEU A 60 0.64 4.92 -22.81
N ASN A 61 0.52 3.82 -23.55
CA ASN A 61 1.03 3.70 -24.91
C ASN A 61 0.40 4.78 -25.82
N ARG A 62 -0.92 4.96 -25.73
CA ARG A 62 -1.62 6.03 -26.48
C ARG A 62 -1.19 7.42 -26.04
N LEU A 63 -1.04 7.64 -24.73
CA LEU A 63 -0.61 8.92 -24.16
C LEU A 63 0.83 9.29 -24.57
N THR A 64 1.70 8.28 -24.72
CA THR A 64 3.09 8.42 -25.15
C THR A 64 3.27 8.32 -26.66
N CYS A 65 2.19 8.51 -27.44
CA CYS A 65 2.20 8.46 -28.91
C CYS A 65 2.82 7.16 -29.48
N ARG A 66 2.64 6.04 -28.78
CA ARG A 66 3.21 4.73 -29.11
C ARG A 66 4.74 4.67 -29.05
N PHE A 67 5.39 5.59 -28.34
CA PHE A 67 6.83 5.55 -28.14
C PHE A 67 7.23 4.61 -27.01
N LEU A 68 6.45 4.57 -25.92
CA LEU A 68 6.70 3.72 -24.75
C LEU A 68 5.57 2.69 -24.57
N PHE A 69 5.83 1.64 -23.79
CA PHE A 69 4.82 0.68 -23.35
C PHE A 69 4.22 -0.15 -24.51
N ASN A 70 5.01 -0.45 -25.55
CA ASN A 70 4.57 -1.26 -26.69
C ASN A 70 4.63 -2.77 -26.44
N ALA A 71 5.48 -3.22 -25.51
CA ALA A 71 5.70 -4.63 -25.26
C ALA A 71 4.49 -5.31 -24.58
N LYS A 72 3.93 -6.34 -25.24
CA LYS A 72 2.77 -7.12 -24.74
C LYS A 72 3.07 -7.95 -23.49
N SER A 73 4.31 -8.42 -23.34
CA SER A 73 4.75 -9.26 -22.21
C SER A 73 6.06 -8.75 -21.64
N SER A 74 6.05 -7.51 -21.12
CA SER A 74 7.23 -6.96 -20.46
C SER A 74 7.42 -7.61 -19.09
N ASN A 75 8.57 -8.27 -18.89
CA ASN A 75 9.00 -8.75 -17.57
C ASN A 75 9.51 -7.62 -16.67
N ALA A 76 9.26 -6.35 -17.03
CA ALA A 76 9.76 -5.19 -16.30
C ALA A 76 9.30 -5.14 -14.83
N TYR A 77 8.12 -5.68 -14.51
CA TYR A 77 7.61 -5.77 -13.14
C TYR A 77 8.61 -6.41 -12.16
N ARG A 78 9.54 -7.25 -12.63
CA ARG A 78 10.57 -7.91 -11.82
C ARG A 78 11.58 -6.96 -11.19
N TYR A 79 11.78 -5.77 -11.76
CA TYR A 79 12.70 -4.75 -11.24
C TYR A 79 12.02 -3.41 -10.96
N THR A 80 10.91 -3.09 -11.62
CA THR A 80 10.24 -1.79 -11.44
C THR A 80 9.67 -1.57 -10.04
N TRP A 81 9.40 -2.65 -9.29
CA TRP A 81 8.95 -2.57 -7.90
C TRP A 81 9.96 -1.85 -6.99
N VAL A 82 11.26 -1.94 -7.30
CA VAL A 82 12.32 -1.24 -6.55
C VAL A 82 12.12 0.28 -6.64
N PHE A 83 11.82 0.78 -7.84
CA PHE A 83 11.53 2.20 -8.03
C PHE A 83 10.27 2.62 -7.28
N THR A 84 9.22 1.79 -7.27
CA THR A 84 8.02 2.06 -6.48
C THR A 84 8.34 2.16 -4.98
N VAL A 85 9.09 1.22 -4.42
CA VAL A 85 9.51 1.28 -3.00
C VAL A 85 10.34 2.55 -2.73
N ALA A 86 11.33 2.83 -3.58
CA ALA A 86 12.20 3.99 -3.44
C ALA A 86 11.42 5.31 -3.53
N LEU A 87 10.44 5.42 -4.44
CA LEU A 87 9.58 6.59 -4.57
C LEU A 87 8.67 6.76 -3.35
N GLN A 88 8.08 5.69 -2.81
CA GLN A 88 7.26 5.78 -1.61
C GLN A 88 8.07 6.22 -0.39
N LEU A 89 9.27 5.65 -0.19
CA LEU A 89 10.17 6.07 0.87
C LEU A 89 10.69 7.49 0.66
N GLY A 90 11.03 7.86 -0.58
CA GLY A 90 11.45 9.20 -0.96
C GLY A 90 10.38 10.26 -0.70
N ALA A 91 9.11 9.96 -1.02
CA ALA A 91 7.97 10.82 -0.69
C ALA A 91 7.84 11.02 0.82
N ASN A 92 7.94 9.94 1.60
CA ASN A 92 7.90 10.00 3.06
C ASN A 92 9.06 10.84 3.63
N ALA A 93 10.28 10.68 3.10
CA ALA A 93 11.45 11.44 3.51
C ALA A 93 11.34 12.92 3.15
N LEU A 94 10.82 13.23 1.96
CA LEU A 94 10.58 14.62 1.52
C LEU A 94 9.55 15.31 2.40
N ILE A 95 8.44 14.63 2.73
CA ILE A 95 7.44 15.16 3.67
C ILE A 95 8.07 15.41 5.04
N ALA A 96 8.86 14.46 5.56
CA ALA A 96 9.56 14.63 6.83
C ALA A 96 10.56 15.81 6.81
N MET A 97 11.25 16.02 5.70
CA MET A 97 12.14 17.16 5.50
C MET A 97 11.38 18.48 5.49
N ILE A 98 10.20 18.53 4.86
CA ILE A 98 9.33 19.72 4.87
C ILE A 98 8.91 20.05 6.30
N PHE A 99 8.54 19.05 7.11
CA PHE A 99 8.15 19.26 8.50
C PHE A 99 9.28 19.89 9.31
N GLN A 100 10.50 19.36 9.14
CA GLN A 100 11.67 19.86 9.85
C GLN A 100 12.10 21.27 9.41
N ARG A 101 11.83 21.65 8.16
CA ARG A 101 12.22 22.95 7.59
C ARG A 101 11.13 24.01 7.64
N THR A 102 9.92 23.68 8.09
CA THR A 102 8.83 24.66 8.18
C THR A 102 9.12 25.65 9.31
N PRO A 103 9.27 26.97 9.04
CA PRO A 103 9.50 27.95 10.08
C PRO A 103 8.37 27.99 11.11
N GLY A 104 8.72 28.16 12.39
CA GLY A 104 7.74 28.22 13.48
C GLY A 104 7.20 26.85 13.92
N TYR A 105 7.85 25.75 13.54
CA TYR A 105 7.52 24.40 14.00
C TYR A 105 8.66 23.78 14.81
N ARG A 106 8.32 23.13 15.93
CA ARG A 106 9.24 22.28 16.68
C ARG A 106 9.16 20.87 16.13
N ALA A 107 10.26 20.42 15.51
CA ALA A 107 10.41 19.10 14.93
C ALA A 107 11.65 18.41 15.53
N SER A 108 11.47 17.64 16.60
CA SER A 108 12.57 16.98 17.32
C SER A 108 12.91 15.56 16.80
N PHE A 109 12.24 15.10 15.74
CA PHE A 109 12.46 13.78 15.14
C PHE A 109 13.63 13.79 14.14
N LYS A 110 14.23 12.61 13.91
CA LYS A 110 15.11 12.38 12.77
C LYS A 110 14.27 12.08 11.52
N ILE A 111 14.67 12.57 10.35
CA ILE A 111 13.93 12.38 9.08
C ILE A 111 13.55 10.91 8.84
N TRP A 112 14.47 9.98 9.11
CA TRP A 112 14.21 8.55 8.91
C TRP A 112 13.13 8.00 9.87
N GLU A 113 13.00 8.52 11.09
CA GLU A 113 11.97 8.06 12.04
C GLU A 113 10.58 8.34 11.50
N LEU A 114 10.37 9.57 11.01
CA LEU A 114 9.09 9.97 10.43
C LEU A 114 8.86 9.34 9.05
N MET A 115 9.94 9.15 8.26
CA MET A 115 9.88 8.42 7.00
C MET A 115 9.36 6.99 7.19
N LEU A 116 9.92 6.26 8.17
CA LEU A 116 9.47 4.91 8.54
C LEU A 116 8.06 4.95 9.12
N PHE A 117 7.76 5.91 9.99
CA PHE A 117 6.41 6.07 10.54
C PHE A 117 5.34 6.18 9.44
N PHE A 118 5.63 6.90 8.35
CA PHE A 118 4.70 7.04 7.24
C PHE A 118 4.51 5.78 6.37
N THR A 119 5.28 4.70 6.55
CA THR A 119 5.06 3.46 5.79
C THR A 119 3.82 2.69 6.25
N ILE A 120 3.39 2.88 7.51
CA ILE A 120 2.16 2.27 8.03
C ILE A 120 0.89 3.00 7.55
N ARG A 121 1.01 4.08 6.77
CA ARG A 121 -0.14 4.78 6.19
C ARG A 121 -0.94 3.86 5.27
N PRO A 122 -2.29 3.89 5.34
CA PRO A 122 -3.13 3.10 4.46
C PRO A 122 -2.99 3.57 3.02
N ARG A 123 -2.86 2.62 2.10
CA ARG A 123 -2.73 2.84 0.65
C ARG A 123 -3.73 1.95 -0.08
N LEU A 124 -4.53 2.52 -0.98
CA LEU A 124 -5.66 1.82 -1.63
C LEU A 124 -5.39 1.44 -3.10
N SER A 125 -4.46 2.13 -3.77
CA SER A 125 -4.26 2.02 -5.23
C SER A 125 -3.88 0.63 -5.71
N TRP A 126 -3.15 -0.15 -4.90
CA TRP A 126 -2.77 -1.51 -5.23
C TRP A 126 -3.98 -2.46 -5.25
N ILE A 127 -5.04 -2.23 -4.45
CA ILE A 127 -6.26 -3.06 -4.48
C ILE A 127 -6.90 -2.95 -5.85
N ALA A 128 -7.13 -1.71 -6.31
CA ALA A 128 -7.73 -1.46 -7.61
C ALA A 128 -6.89 -2.08 -8.73
N LEU A 129 -5.57 -1.85 -8.73
CA LEU A 129 -4.70 -2.42 -9.77
C LEU A 129 -4.71 -3.95 -9.77
N ASN A 130 -4.72 -4.60 -8.61
CA ASN A 130 -4.82 -6.06 -8.55
C ASN A 130 -6.17 -6.56 -9.08
N LEU A 131 -7.29 -5.91 -8.73
CA LEU A 131 -8.60 -6.26 -9.30
C LEU A 131 -8.63 -6.09 -10.84
N PHE A 132 -8.11 -4.97 -11.35
CA PHE A 132 -8.03 -4.74 -12.80
C PHE A 132 -7.02 -5.65 -13.50
N GLY A 133 -5.98 -6.11 -12.79
CA GLY A 133 -5.03 -7.12 -13.26
C GLY A 133 -5.67 -8.48 -13.55
N LEU A 134 -6.86 -8.75 -12.98
CA LEU A 134 -7.64 -9.96 -13.23
C LEU A 134 -8.58 -9.83 -14.43
N ILE A 135 -8.85 -8.61 -14.91
CA ILE A 135 -9.76 -8.38 -16.02
C ILE A 135 -9.06 -8.80 -17.31
N LYS A 136 -9.51 -9.93 -17.88
CA LYS A 136 -9.17 -10.31 -19.25
C LYS A 136 -9.88 -9.35 -20.20
N LYS A 137 -9.16 -8.83 -21.19
CA LYS A 137 -9.82 -8.15 -22.30
C LYS A 137 -10.50 -9.24 -23.12
N GLY A 138 -11.83 -9.34 -22.97
CA GLY A 138 -12.63 -10.24 -23.80
C GLY A 138 -12.31 -9.97 -25.25
N GLU A 139 -12.08 -11.04 -26.03
CA GLU A 139 -12.02 -10.90 -27.48
C GLU A 139 -13.30 -10.19 -27.91
N PRO A 140 -13.21 -9.15 -28.78
CA PRO A 140 -14.40 -8.51 -29.28
C PRO A 140 -15.27 -9.60 -29.92
N LEU A 141 -16.52 -9.71 -29.44
CA LEU A 141 -17.55 -10.65 -29.94
C LEU A 141 -17.98 -10.36 -31.39
N SER A 142 -17.15 -9.67 -32.17
CA SER A 142 -17.27 -9.47 -33.61
C SER A 142 -16.22 -10.31 -34.32
N ALA A 143 -16.37 -11.63 -34.21
CA ALA A 143 -16.16 -12.45 -35.39
C ALA A 143 -17.24 -12.05 -36.39
N THR A 144 -16.98 -10.98 -37.16
CA THR A 144 -17.57 -10.93 -38.49
C THR A 144 -17.09 -12.20 -39.18
N PRO A 145 -17.97 -13.02 -39.76
CA PRO A 145 -17.54 -14.15 -40.56
C PRO A 145 -16.68 -13.56 -41.68
N HIS A 146 -15.36 -13.61 -41.54
CA HIS A 146 -14.49 -13.31 -42.65
C HIS A 146 -14.87 -14.32 -43.74
N PRO A 147 -15.21 -13.87 -44.96
CA PRO A 147 -15.42 -14.77 -46.08
C PRO A 147 -14.17 -15.66 -46.20
N PRO A 148 -14.31 -16.93 -46.61
CA PRO A 148 -13.21 -17.89 -46.64
C PRO A 148 -12.05 -17.31 -47.45
N GLU A 149 -11.08 -16.72 -46.74
CA GLU A 149 -9.88 -16.15 -47.31
C GLU A 149 -8.95 -17.32 -47.60
N TYR A 150 -8.57 -17.41 -48.87
CA TYR A 150 -7.86 -18.52 -49.47
C TYR A 150 -6.59 -18.83 -48.67
N SER A 151 -6.60 -19.97 -47.97
CA SER A 151 -5.49 -20.42 -47.13
C SER A 151 -4.27 -20.73 -48.01
N THR A 152 -3.32 -19.80 -48.08
CA THR A 152 -1.94 -20.17 -48.37
C THR A 152 -1.46 -21.02 -47.19
N ASN A 153 -1.10 -22.27 -47.47
CA ASN A 153 -0.70 -23.36 -46.55
C ASN A 153 0.56 -23.06 -45.69
N ASP A 154 0.69 -21.87 -45.11
CA ASP A 154 1.70 -21.60 -44.10
C ASP A 154 1.14 -22.04 -42.74
N THR A 155 1.06 -23.36 -42.55
CA THR A 155 0.71 -24.02 -41.28
C THR A 155 1.86 -23.94 -40.29
N ARG A 156 2.53 -22.78 -40.20
CA ARG A 156 3.37 -22.47 -39.04
C ARG A 156 2.40 -22.11 -37.93
N GLU A 157 1.79 -23.13 -37.33
CA GLU A 157 1.18 -23.04 -36.02
C GLU A 157 2.22 -22.36 -35.13
N ASP A 158 1.96 -21.11 -34.74
CA ASP A 158 2.80 -20.43 -33.78
C ASP A 158 2.72 -21.29 -32.51
N PRO A 159 3.79 -22.04 -32.14
CA PRO A 159 3.70 -23.04 -31.08
C PRO A 159 3.47 -22.39 -29.71
N TYR A 160 3.51 -21.06 -29.67
CA TYR A 160 3.14 -20.22 -28.55
C TYR A 160 1.74 -19.66 -28.82
N GLY A 161 0.72 -20.39 -28.35
CA GLY A 161 -0.67 -19.93 -28.38
C GLY A 161 -0.78 -18.48 -27.90
N SER A 162 -1.69 -17.72 -28.53
CA SER A 162 -1.88 -16.29 -28.31
C SER A 162 -1.87 -15.94 -26.81
N GLU A 163 -0.77 -15.39 -26.33
CA GLU A 163 -0.59 -15.01 -24.93
C GLU A 163 -1.70 -14.01 -24.55
N GLU A 164 -2.53 -14.37 -23.56
CA GLU A 164 -3.63 -13.51 -23.11
C GLU A 164 -3.08 -12.14 -22.70
N ASP A 165 -3.53 -11.07 -23.38
CA ASP A 165 -3.04 -9.73 -23.11
C ASP A 165 -3.76 -9.11 -21.89
N LEU A 166 -3.02 -8.96 -20.79
CA LEU A 166 -3.50 -8.38 -19.53
C LEU A 166 -2.85 -7.00 -19.31
N PRO A 167 -3.51 -5.90 -19.71
CA PRO A 167 -2.83 -4.60 -19.79
C PRO A 167 -2.50 -3.96 -18.44
N TRP A 168 -3.01 -4.48 -17.32
CA TRP A 168 -2.71 -4.01 -15.97
C TRP A 168 -1.72 -4.90 -15.21
N ILE A 169 -1.44 -6.12 -15.67
CA ILE A 169 -0.78 -7.15 -14.85
C ILE A 169 0.60 -6.72 -14.36
N SER A 170 1.40 -6.06 -15.21
CA SER A 170 2.74 -5.58 -14.83
C SER A 170 2.65 -4.55 -13.69
N SER A 171 1.76 -3.56 -13.82
CA SER A 171 1.58 -2.54 -12.80
C SER A 171 1.05 -3.14 -11.49
N ALA A 172 0.10 -4.07 -11.56
CA ALA A 172 -0.46 -4.77 -10.42
C ALA A 172 0.60 -5.56 -9.64
N LEU A 173 1.39 -6.38 -10.33
CA LEU A 173 2.48 -7.17 -9.73
C LEU A 173 3.56 -6.26 -9.15
N SER A 174 3.97 -5.22 -9.87
CA SER A 174 4.98 -4.29 -9.40
C SER A 174 4.54 -3.55 -8.13
N GLN A 175 3.27 -3.17 -8.03
CA GLN A 175 2.71 -2.52 -6.84
C GLN A 175 2.52 -3.50 -5.69
N TYR A 176 2.08 -4.73 -5.97
CA TYR A 176 1.96 -5.78 -4.97
C TYR A 176 3.31 -6.09 -4.30
N ILE A 177 4.37 -6.31 -5.09
CA ILE A 177 5.71 -6.58 -4.56
C ILE A 177 6.21 -5.37 -3.74
N ALA A 178 6.01 -4.15 -4.25
CA ALA A 178 6.40 -2.96 -3.50
C ALA A 178 5.64 -2.83 -2.16
N GLU A 179 4.35 -3.15 -2.15
CA GLU A 179 3.52 -3.16 -0.95
C GLU A 179 4.01 -4.18 0.07
N PHE A 180 4.37 -5.39 -0.38
CA PHE A 180 4.96 -6.41 0.49
C PHE A 180 6.19 -5.89 1.26
N PHE A 181 7.13 -5.24 0.57
CA PHE A 181 8.31 -4.66 1.23
C PHE A 181 7.97 -3.49 2.15
N LEU A 182 7.03 -2.63 1.76
CA LEU A 182 6.63 -1.50 2.60
C LEU A 182 5.87 -1.98 3.86
N ARG A 183 5.10 -3.07 3.77
CA ARG A 183 4.51 -3.76 4.94
C ARG A 183 5.60 -4.29 5.87
N LEU A 184 6.63 -4.95 5.34
CA LEU A 184 7.79 -5.41 6.13
C LEU A 184 8.40 -4.28 6.96
N ILE A 185 8.57 -3.10 6.34
CA ILE A 185 9.06 -1.91 7.03
C ILE A 185 8.04 -1.41 8.07
N ALA A 186 6.75 -1.42 7.75
CA ALA A 186 5.69 -0.98 8.67
C ALA A 186 5.58 -1.84 9.95
N PHE A 187 5.97 -3.13 9.92
CA PHE A 187 6.04 -3.95 11.15
C PHE A 187 6.99 -3.38 12.19
N TYR A 188 8.04 -2.66 11.79
CA TYR A 188 8.90 -2.00 12.77
C TYR A 188 8.12 -0.97 13.61
N VAL A 189 7.28 -0.16 12.96
CA VAL A 189 6.47 0.89 13.61
C VAL A 189 5.35 0.27 14.45
N ALA A 190 4.62 -0.69 13.87
CA ALA A 190 3.57 -1.41 14.58
C ALA A 190 4.15 -2.18 15.79
N GLY A 191 5.26 -2.90 15.58
CA GLY A 191 6.00 -3.65 16.59
C GLY A 191 6.47 -2.78 17.74
N ARG A 192 7.09 -1.62 17.45
CA ARG A 192 7.50 -0.65 18.47
C ARG A 192 6.29 -0.15 19.29
N THR A 193 5.18 0.14 18.62
CA THR A 193 3.94 0.60 19.28
C THR A 193 3.33 -0.50 20.16
N ALA A 194 3.27 -1.73 19.68
CA ALA A 194 2.75 -2.85 20.44
C ALA A 194 3.66 -3.19 21.63
N HIS A 195 4.98 -3.20 21.45
CA HIS A 195 5.92 -3.40 22.54
C HIS A 195 5.76 -2.33 23.63
N PHE A 196 5.62 -1.06 23.23
CA PHE A 196 5.38 0.04 24.17
C PHE A 196 4.12 -0.16 25.01
N ALA A 197 3.01 -0.56 24.38
CA ALA A 197 1.75 -0.83 25.05
C ALA A 197 1.84 -2.05 25.97
N THR A 198 2.46 -3.15 25.53
CA THR A 198 2.69 -4.35 26.33
C THR A 198 3.51 -4.04 27.58
N ALA A 199 4.61 -3.29 27.45
CA ALA A 199 5.49 -2.93 28.56
C ALA A 199 4.80 -2.09 29.65
N ARG A 200 3.70 -1.41 29.31
CA ARG A 200 2.89 -0.60 30.23
C ARG A 200 1.61 -1.30 30.70
N GLY A 201 1.39 -2.55 30.30
CA GLY A 201 0.18 -3.29 30.65
C GLY A 201 -1.09 -2.84 29.90
N TYR A 202 -0.95 -2.03 28.84
CA TYR A 202 -2.08 -1.44 28.10
C TYR A 202 -2.90 -2.43 27.26
N TYR A 203 -2.49 -3.71 27.19
CA TYR A 203 -3.31 -4.78 26.61
C TYR A 203 -3.99 -5.66 27.67
N GLN A 204 -3.69 -5.48 28.95
CA GLN A 204 -4.28 -6.27 30.03
C GLN A 204 -5.63 -5.68 30.39
N ILE A 205 -6.71 -6.20 29.80
CA ILE A 205 -8.09 -5.66 29.93
C ILE A 205 -8.53 -5.55 31.40
N THR A 206 -8.02 -6.39 32.29
CA THR A 206 -8.32 -6.37 33.73
C THR A 206 -7.48 -5.39 34.54
N SER A 207 -6.47 -4.75 33.94
CA SER A 207 -5.56 -3.84 34.63
C SER A 207 -6.16 -2.43 34.75
N ALA A 208 -5.85 -1.73 35.84
CA ALA A 208 -6.21 -0.32 35.99
C ALA A 208 -5.58 0.56 34.89
N ALA A 209 -4.41 0.17 34.39
CA ALA A 209 -3.71 0.84 33.30
C ALA A 209 -4.47 0.78 31.98
N TYR A 210 -5.20 -0.31 31.69
CA TYR A 210 -6.05 -0.41 30.51
C TYR A 210 -7.26 0.51 30.63
N HIS A 211 -7.95 0.49 31.77
CA HIS A 211 -9.16 1.29 32.00
C HIS A 211 -8.91 2.80 32.09
N SER A 212 -7.67 3.22 32.36
CA SER A 212 -7.30 4.64 32.37
C SER A 212 -6.97 5.22 31.00
N LEU A 213 -6.90 4.38 29.95
CA LEU A 213 -6.57 4.84 28.61
C LEU A 213 -7.76 5.58 27.95
N PRO A 214 -7.48 6.65 27.21
CA PRO A 214 -8.49 7.24 26.33
C PRO A 214 -8.80 6.30 25.16
N GLN A 215 -9.99 6.43 24.57
CA GLN A 215 -10.47 5.58 23.48
C GLN A 215 -9.52 5.62 22.26
N GLU A 216 -8.90 6.75 22.01
CA GLU A 216 -7.95 6.99 20.93
C GLU A 216 -6.69 6.14 21.07
N ALA A 217 -6.20 5.98 22.31
CA ALA A 217 -5.07 5.12 22.61
C ALA A 217 -5.43 3.65 22.39
N HIS A 218 -6.63 3.22 22.80
CA HIS A 218 -7.12 1.87 22.49
C HIS A 218 -7.13 1.62 20.98
N LEU A 219 -7.60 2.57 20.17
CA LEU A 219 -7.59 2.43 18.71
C LEU A 219 -6.16 2.31 18.16
N MET A 220 -5.23 3.16 18.60
CA MET A 220 -3.85 3.13 18.11
C MET A 220 -3.17 1.79 18.43
N TYR A 221 -3.27 1.33 19.68
CA TYR A 221 -2.67 0.08 20.13
C TYR A 221 -3.36 -1.14 19.50
N ALA A 222 -4.70 -1.16 19.44
CA ALA A 222 -5.43 -2.24 18.78
C ALA A 222 -5.08 -2.33 17.29
N GLY A 223 -4.95 -1.18 16.60
CA GLY A 223 -4.50 -1.12 15.22
C GLY A 223 -3.09 -1.69 15.05
N ALA A 224 -2.15 -1.32 15.93
CA ALA A 224 -0.79 -1.85 15.92
C ALA A 224 -0.77 -3.38 16.14
N LEU A 225 -1.48 -3.87 17.16
CA LEU A 225 -1.55 -5.30 17.47
C LEU A 225 -2.22 -6.09 16.33
N TYR A 226 -3.33 -5.59 15.82
CA TYR A 226 -4.02 -6.18 14.67
C TYR A 226 -3.12 -6.21 13.43
N TYR A 227 -2.36 -5.14 13.18
CA TYR A 227 -1.42 -5.10 12.07
C TYR A 227 -0.31 -6.15 12.22
N ILE A 228 0.22 -6.37 13.43
CA ILE A 228 1.22 -7.42 13.67
C ILE A 228 0.60 -8.80 13.46
N VAL A 229 -0.50 -9.11 14.14
CA VAL A 229 -1.10 -10.46 14.10
C VAL A 229 -1.62 -10.78 12.70
N GLY A 230 -2.49 -9.91 12.16
CA GLY A 230 -3.09 -10.09 10.85
C GLY A 230 -2.08 -9.92 9.71
N GLY A 231 -1.12 -9.01 9.86
CA GLY A 231 -0.10 -8.76 8.85
C GLY A 231 0.96 -9.87 8.79
N VAL A 232 1.42 -10.41 9.92
CA VAL A 232 2.36 -11.55 9.93
C VAL A 232 1.68 -12.77 9.29
N PHE A 233 0.43 -13.04 9.67
CA PHE A 233 -0.37 -14.07 9.02
C PHE A 233 -0.50 -13.81 7.50
N GLY A 234 -0.81 -12.58 7.11
CA GLY A 234 -0.88 -12.16 5.71
C GLY A 234 0.42 -12.39 4.95
N ILE A 235 1.58 -12.03 5.51
CA ILE A 235 2.89 -12.27 4.88
C ILE A 235 3.18 -13.76 4.75
N MET A 236 2.90 -14.55 5.79
CA MET A 236 3.10 -16.01 5.71
C MET A 236 2.22 -16.61 4.61
N LEU A 237 0.98 -16.15 4.50
CA LEU A 237 0.07 -16.54 3.42
C LEU A 237 0.61 -16.12 2.05
N ASP A 238 1.05 -14.87 1.89
CA ASP A 238 1.63 -14.33 0.66
C ASP A 238 2.86 -15.16 0.22
N ILE A 239 3.75 -15.51 1.16
CA ILE A 239 4.94 -16.34 0.91
C ILE A 239 4.52 -17.77 0.53
N ALA A 240 3.59 -18.39 1.27
CA ALA A 240 3.11 -19.74 0.98
C ALA A 240 2.50 -19.82 -0.43
N VAL A 241 1.69 -18.83 -0.81
CA VAL A 241 1.09 -18.71 -2.14
C VAL A 241 2.16 -18.56 -3.22
N VAL A 242 3.17 -17.71 -3.02
CA VAL A 242 4.26 -17.54 -3.99
C VAL A 242 5.08 -18.82 -4.14
N MET A 243 5.37 -19.52 -3.04
CA MET A 243 6.11 -20.79 -3.07
C MET A 243 5.30 -21.88 -3.78
N ASP A 244 3.99 -21.97 -3.53
CA ASP A 244 3.10 -22.91 -4.19
C ASP A 244 2.99 -22.63 -5.69
N LEU A 245 2.83 -21.36 -6.09
CA LEU A 245 2.86 -20.96 -7.49
C LEU A 245 4.18 -21.33 -8.17
N ALA A 246 5.32 -21.06 -7.52
CA ALA A 246 6.64 -21.39 -8.07
C ALA A 246 6.85 -22.91 -8.17
N HIS A 247 6.38 -23.67 -7.18
CA HIS A 247 6.43 -25.13 -7.20
C HIS A 247 5.57 -25.71 -8.32
N THR A 248 4.32 -25.25 -8.43
CA THR A 248 3.35 -25.67 -9.45
C THR A 248 3.85 -25.33 -10.85
N GLN A 249 4.37 -24.12 -11.09
CA GLN A 249 5.00 -23.75 -12.37
C GLN A 249 6.16 -24.68 -12.74
N ASN A 250 7.04 -25.01 -11.78
CA ASN A 250 8.17 -25.91 -12.02
C ASN A 250 7.72 -27.35 -12.35
N LYS A 251 6.66 -27.83 -11.71
CA LYS A 251 6.09 -29.16 -11.96
C LYS A 251 5.43 -29.24 -13.34
N LEU A 252 4.64 -28.23 -13.70
CA LEU A 252 3.94 -28.15 -14.99
C LEU A 252 4.91 -28.05 -16.16
N ARG A 253 6.00 -27.29 -16.00
CA ARG A 253 7.08 -27.24 -17.00
C ARG A 253 7.67 -28.63 -17.30
N LYS A 254 7.60 -29.56 -16.36
CA LYS A 254 8.14 -30.93 -16.51
C LYS A 254 7.09 -31.93 -16.99
N SER A 255 5.82 -31.77 -16.62
CA SER A 255 4.81 -32.81 -16.83
C SER A 255 4.09 -32.75 -18.17
N GLY A 256 4.08 -31.61 -18.88
CA GLY A 256 3.38 -31.47 -20.16
C GLY A 256 1.86 -31.69 -20.08
N VAL A 257 1.30 -31.80 -18.87
CA VAL A 257 -0.08 -32.22 -18.59
C VAL A 257 -0.84 -31.11 -17.87
N GLU A 258 -1.98 -30.81 -18.51
CA GLU A 258 -3.25 -30.14 -18.18
C GLU A 258 -3.28 -28.76 -17.51
N ALA A 259 -3.66 -27.80 -18.36
CA ALA A 259 -4.08 -26.43 -18.07
C ALA A 259 -5.26 -26.29 -17.10
N ALA A 260 -6.00 -27.37 -16.80
CA ALA A 260 -7.19 -27.31 -15.94
C ALA A 260 -6.86 -26.95 -14.47
N TYR A 261 -5.84 -27.58 -13.89
CA TYR A 261 -5.41 -27.29 -12.51
C TYR A 261 -4.83 -25.86 -12.35
N LEU A 262 -4.17 -25.36 -13.40
CA LEU A 262 -3.69 -23.98 -13.46
C LEU A 262 -4.83 -22.95 -13.44
N ALA A 263 -5.97 -23.27 -14.07
CA ALA A 263 -7.11 -22.37 -14.12
C ALA A 263 -7.70 -22.14 -12.74
N GLU A 264 -7.89 -23.21 -11.95
CA GLU A 264 -8.44 -23.11 -10.59
C GLU A 264 -7.52 -22.32 -9.64
N ILE A 265 -6.21 -22.61 -9.65
CA ILE A 265 -5.23 -21.88 -8.83
C ILE A 265 -5.19 -20.39 -9.20
N ARG A 266 -5.25 -20.09 -10.50
CA ARG A 266 -5.19 -18.71 -11.02
C ARG A 266 -6.37 -17.86 -10.54
N GLU A 267 -7.52 -18.46 -10.26
CA GLU A 267 -8.69 -17.74 -9.74
C GLU A 267 -8.66 -17.54 -8.22
N PHE A 268 -8.21 -18.55 -7.47
CA PHE A 268 -8.24 -18.49 -6.01
C PHE A 268 -7.12 -17.63 -5.39
N VAL A 269 -5.92 -17.71 -5.96
CA VAL A 269 -4.73 -17.04 -5.42
C VAL A 269 -4.88 -15.52 -5.30
N PRO A 270 -5.37 -14.80 -6.32
CA PRO A 270 -5.57 -13.36 -6.21
C PRO A 270 -6.55 -12.97 -5.10
N GLY A 271 -7.59 -13.78 -4.86
CA GLY A 271 -8.56 -13.56 -3.79
C GLY A 271 -7.92 -13.61 -2.40
N LEU A 272 -7.06 -14.61 -2.16
CA LEU A 272 -6.30 -14.73 -0.91
C LEU A 272 -5.32 -13.56 -0.71
N ILE A 273 -4.61 -13.18 -1.76
CA ILE A 273 -3.69 -12.04 -1.74
C ILE A 273 -4.45 -10.75 -1.42
N ILE A 274 -5.57 -10.49 -2.10
CA ILE A 274 -6.42 -9.32 -1.86
C ILE A 274 -6.94 -9.32 -0.42
N PHE A 275 -7.37 -10.47 0.10
CA PHE A 275 -7.83 -10.59 1.49
C PHE A 275 -6.71 -10.24 2.49
N SER A 276 -5.52 -10.83 2.33
CA SER A 276 -4.32 -10.46 3.11
C SER A 276 -4.06 -8.96 3.03
N LEU A 277 -4.12 -8.42 1.82
CA LEU A 277 -4.10 -7.01 1.42
C LEU A 277 -4.95 -6.13 2.35
N VAL A 278 -6.25 -6.40 2.26
CA VAL A 278 -7.34 -5.64 2.90
C VAL A 278 -7.21 -5.70 4.42
N CYS A 279 -6.83 -6.84 5.00
CA CYS A 279 -6.60 -6.93 6.43
C CYS A 279 -5.55 -5.91 6.89
N SER A 280 -4.33 -5.89 6.33
CA SER A 280 -3.37 -4.85 6.78
C SER A 280 -3.82 -3.43 6.47
N TRP A 281 -4.56 -3.20 5.38
CA TRP A 281 -5.11 -1.89 5.08
C TRP A 281 -6.08 -1.41 6.18
N ILE A 282 -6.94 -2.29 6.70
CA ILE A 282 -7.83 -1.99 7.85
C ILE A 282 -6.98 -1.70 9.09
N GLY A 283 -5.96 -2.52 9.37
CA GLY A 283 -5.06 -2.31 10.52
C GLY A 283 -4.36 -0.95 10.47
N SER A 284 -3.88 -0.54 9.29
CA SER A 284 -3.29 0.77 9.05
C SER A 284 -4.26 1.91 9.34
N TRP A 285 -5.53 1.80 8.93
CA TRP A 285 -6.54 2.82 9.21
C TRP A 285 -6.88 2.92 10.70
N ILE A 286 -7.07 1.79 11.37
CA ILE A 286 -7.34 1.77 12.82
C ILE A 286 -6.18 2.43 13.58
N PHE A 287 -4.94 2.05 13.23
CA PHE A 287 -3.73 2.64 13.80
C PHE A 287 -3.67 4.15 13.60
N TRP A 288 -3.82 4.63 12.36
CA TRP A 288 -3.73 6.05 12.04
C TRP A 288 -4.86 6.88 12.64
N ALA A 289 -6.08 6.35 12.66
CA ALA A 289 -7.21 7.02 13.30
C ALA A 289 -6.98 7.19 14.80
N GLY A 290 -6.48 6.15 15.48
CA GLY A 290 -6.09 6.23 16.88
C GLY A 290 -4.95 7.22 17.12
N PHE A 291 -3.86 7.11 16.36
CA PHE A 291 -2.70 7.99 16.48
C PHE A 291 -3.05 9.47 16.32
N VAL A 292 -3.72 9.85 15.23
CA VAL A 292 -3.99 11.27 14.93
C VAL A 292 -4.91 11.88 15.98
N ARG A 293 -5.90 11.13 16.47
CA ARG A 293 -6.80 11.61 17.53
C ARG A 293 -6.11 11.68 18.89
N LEU A 294 -5.28 10.68 19.21
CA LEU A 294 -4.53 10.64 20.48
C LEU A 294 -3.48 11.75 20.55
N ALA A 295 -2.74 11.97 19.46
CA ALA A 295 -1.70 12.98 19.40
C ALA A 295 -2.27 14.39 19.49
N GLY A 296 -3.44 14.65 18.90
CA GLY A 296 -4.05 15.98 18.89
C GLY A 296 -3.05 17.04 18.40
N ASP A 297 -2.86 18.09 19.20
CA ASP A 297 -1.94 19.19 18.87
C ASP A 297 -0.45 18.82 18.91
N LEU A 298 -0.10 17.63 19.43
CA LEU A 298 1.27 17.09 19.31
C LEU A 298 1.60 16.65 17.88
N TYR A 299 0.59 16.48 17.02
CA TYR A 299 0.75 16.18 15.60
C TYR A 299 -0.02 17.18 14.73
N CYS A 300 0.68 18.24 14.36
CA CYS A 300 0.19 19.38 13.59
C CYS A 300 0.93 19.42 12.24
N PRO A 301 0.47 18.67 11.22
CA PRO A 301 1.18 18.57 9.95
C PRO A 301 1.18 19.93 9.19
N PRO A 302 2.35 20.52 8.87
CA PRO A 302 2.41 21.76 8.10
C PRO A 302 2.04 21.51 6.64
N ASN A 303 1.17 22.36 6.07
CA ASN A 303 0.75 22.30 4.67
C ASN A 303 0.29 20.89 4.24
N LEU A 304 -0.77 20.40 4.90
CA LEU A 304 -1.32 19.06 4.69
C LEU A 304 -1.61 18.73 3.20
N TYR A 305 -2.04 19.71 2.41
CA TYR A 305 -2.31 19.55 0.98
C TYR A 305 -1.06 19.26 0.16
N ALA A 306 0.04 19.97 0.42
CA ALA A 306 1.30 19.71 -0.27
C ALA A 306 1.80 18.29 -0.01
N GLN A 307 1.63 17.78 1.21
CA GLN A 307 2.00 16.41 1.55
C GLN A 307 1.16 15.39 0.79
N GLY A 308 -0.16 15.63 0.71
CA GLY A 308 -1.07 14.82 -0.09
C GLY A 308 -0.66 14.80 -1.56
N ALA A 309 -0.33 15.97 -2.13
CA ALA A 309 0.13 16.10 -3.51
C ALA A 309 1.45 15.38 -3.78
N ILE A 310 2.44 15.51 -2.88
CA ILE A 310 3.73 14.80 -2.97
C ILE A 310 3.49 13.29 -2.95
N TRP A 311 2.70 12.82 -1.99
CA TRP A 311 2.41 11.39 -1.87
C TRP A 311 1.66 10.85 -3.10
N ALA A 312 0.66 11.59 -3.60
CA ALA A 312 -0.06 11.23 -4.81
C ALA A 312 0.85 11.19 -6.05
N GLY A 313 1.66 12.23 -6.25
CA GLY A 313 2.56 12.33 -7.39
C GLY A 313 3.56 11.19 -7.44
N PHE A 314 4.25 10.92 -6.33
CA PHE A 314 5.24 9.82 -6.27
C PHE A 314 4.57 8.45 -6.43
N SER A 315 3.36 8.26 -5.89
CA SER A 315 2.59 7.04 -6.09
C SER A 315 2.24 6.81 -7.56
N LEU A 316 1.77 7.85 -8.26
CA LEU A 316 1.42 7.77 -9.68
C LEU A 316 2.65 7.50 -10.56
N VAL A 317 3.78 8.15 -10.28
CA VAL A 317 5.04 7.86 -10.98
C VAL A 317 5.45 6.39 -10.78
N GLY A 318 5.37 5.87 -9.55
CA GLY A 318 5.63 4.46 -9.28
C GLY A 318 4.70 3.51 -10.03
N ILE A 319 3.42 3.86 -10.16
CA ILE A 319 2.43 3.08 -10.94
C ILE A 319 2.80 3.07 -12.42
N VAL A 320 3.09 4.24 -13.00
CA VAL A 320 3.49 4.38 -14.42
C VAL A 320 4.75 3.58 -14.72
N LEU A 321 5.76 3.67 -13.85
CA LEU A 321 6.99 2.87 -13.98
C LEU A 321 6.70 1.37 -13.85
N GLY A 322 5.79 0.98 -12.96
CA GLY A 322 5.35 -0.41 -12.76
C GLY A 322 4.67 -1.03 -14.00
N THR A 323 4.07 -0.22 -14.87
CA THR A 323 3.51 -0.69 -16.14
C THR A 323 4.59 -1.22 -17.10
N GLY A 324 5.85 -0.83 -16.89
CA GLY A 324 7.03 -1.34 -17.59
C GLY A 324 7.34 -0.59 -18.88
N ALA A 325 8.49 0.09 -18.93
CA ALA A 325 9.01 0.61 -20.18
C ALA A 325 9.60 -0.56 -20.99
N GLY A 326 8.95 -0.89 -22.10
CA GLY A 326 9.48 -1.74 -23.16
C GLY A 326 9.56 -0.94 -24.44
#